data_AF-A0A8T4EDR5-F1
#
_entry.id   AF-A0A8T4EDR5-F1
#
_cell.length_a   1.000
_cell.length_b   1.000
_cell.length_c   1.000
_cell.angle_alpha   90.00
_cell.angle_beta   90.00
_cell.angle_gamma   90.00
#
_symmetry.space_group_name_H-M   'P 1'
#
loop_
_entity.id
_entity.type
_entity.pdbx_description
1 polymer ?
#
loop_
_entity_poly.entity_id
_entity_poly.type
_entity_poly.pdbx_seq_one_letter_code
_entity_poly.pdbx_strand_id
1 'polypeptide(L)'
;MSKDDEIGPIRARSDLIDILSHNPENTEAIVTLIQNELKDIKDGDVVSNISNTISEVAAQTNIDSESEKNILYWLTETSPDVRQMILVQTIEELLSIKQCRDPTLEALVKISSKDNVDTVMEWVKRKILTLNQAVYVLLYPDSSKGIL
;
A
#
# COMPACT_ATOMS: atom_id res chain seq x y z
N MET A 1 2.74 14.20 20.78
CA MET A 1 2.07 13.09 20.10
C MET A 1 1.54 12.16 21.17
N SER A 2 0.24 11.89 21.14
CA SER A 2 -0.37 10.97 22.10
C SER A 2 0.09 9.54 21.79
N LYS A 3 0.03 8.61 22.77
CA LYS A 3 0.29 7.19 22.50
C LYS A 3 -0.68 6.60 21.48
N ASP A 4 -1.87 7.18 21.35
CA ASP A 4 -2.88 6.76 20.37
C ASP A 4 -2.47 7.17 18.95
N ASP A 5 -1.72 8.27 18.79
CA ASP A 5 -1.20 8.71 17.49
C ASP A 5 -0.09 7.78 16.97
N GLU A 6 0.64 7.09 17.86
CA GLU A 6 1.68 6.12 17.49
C GLU A 6 1.10 4.72 17.20
N ILE A 7 0.05 4.32 17.92
CA ILE A 7 -0.59 3.01 17.75
C ILE A 7 -1.50 2.98 16.52
N GLY A 8 -2.17 4.10 16.21
CA GLY A 8 -3.12 4.20 15.11
C GLY A 8 -2.58 3.76 13.74
N PRO A 9 -1.44 4.29 13.26
CA PRO A 9 -0.85 3.88 11.98
C PRO A 9 -0.48 2.39 11.94
N ILE A 10 0.01 1.86 13.07
CA ILE A 10 0.39 0.44 13.20
C ILE A 10 -0.85 -0.44 13.08
N ARG A 11 -1.96 -0.06 13.74
CA ARG A 11 -3.23 -0.77 13.67
C ARG A 11 -3.81 -0.69 12.26
N ALA A 12 -3.87 0.48 11.65
CA ALA A 12 -4.35 0.64 10.27
C ALA A 12 -3.56 -0.20 9.26
N ARG A 13 -2.23 -0.27 9.41
CA ARG A 13 -1.39 -1.17 8.62
C ARG A 13 -1.76 -2.64 8.84
N SER A 14 -1.93 -3.07 10.10
CA SER A 14 -2.31 -4.46 10.42
C SER A 14 -3.66 -4.80 9.80
N ASP A 15 -4.66 -3.95 10.00
CA ASP A 15 -6.02 -4.14 9.47
C ASP A 15 -6.00 -4.17 7.92
N LEU A 16 -5.16 -3.34 7.29
CA LEU A 16 -4.99 -3.31 5.84
C LEU A 16 -4.29 -4.58 5.30
N ILE A 17 -3.30 -5.12 6.01
CA ILE A 17 -2.69 -6.42 5.67
C ILE A 17 -3.75 -7.53 5.77
N ASP A 18 -4.58 -7.50 6.82
CA ASP A 18 -5.60 -8.51 7.05
C ASP A 18 -6.67 -8.51 5.94
N ILE A 19 -7.18 -7.34 5.50
CA ILE A 19 -8.15 -7.29 4.38
C ILE A 19 -7.51 -7.76 3.06
N LEU A 20 -6.29 -7.30 2.74
CA LEU A 20 -5.65 -7.56 1.44
C LEU A 20 -5.14 -8.99 1.32
N SER A 21 -4.71 -9.59 2.43
CA SER A 21 -4.24 -10.99 2.45
C SER A 21 -5.38 -12.01 2.42
N HIS A 22 -6.62 -11.61 2.72
CA HIS A 22 -7.77 -12.50 2.71
C HIS A 22 -8.17 -12.94 1.29
N ASN A 23 -8.00 -12.06 0.31
CA ASN A 23 -8.24 -12.35 -1.10
C ASN A 23 -7.05 -11.86 -1.95
N PRO A 24 -5.90 -12.56 -1.91
CA PRO A 24 -4.66 -12.09 -2.54
C PRO A 24 -4.78 -11.86 -4.05
N GLU A 25 -5.64 -12.62 -4.72
CA GLU A 25 -5.88 -12.51 -6.17
C GLU A 25 -6.58 -11.20 -6.56
N ASN A 26 -7.18 -10.50 -5.60
CA ASN A 26 -7.73 -9.16 -5.81
C ASN A 26 -6.62 -8.09 -5.83
N THR A 27 -5.77 -8.17 -6.86
CA THR A 27 -4.66 -7.24 -7.08
C THR A 27 -5.13 -5.82 -7.37
N GLU A 28 -6.39 -5.63 -7.76
CA GLU A 28 -6.95 -4.34 -8.14
C GLU A 28 -7.03 -3.37 -6.96
N ALA A 29 -7.29 -3.88 -5.76
CA ALA A 29 -7.29 -3.05 -4.55
C ALA A 29 -5.90 -2.48 -4.28
N ILE A 30 -4.84 -3.30 -4.39
CA ILE A 30 -3.45 -2.87 -4.22
C ILE A 30 -3.09 -1.80 -5.26
N VAL A 31 -3.43 -2.06 -6.53
CA VAL A 31 -3.20 -1.12 -7.65
C VAL A 31 -3.90 0.21 -7.38
N THR A 32 -5.17 0.17 -7.01
CA THR A 32 -5.98 1.37 -6.80
C THR A 32 -5.46 2.19 -5.63
N LEU A 33 -5.10 1.56 -4.52
CA LEU A 33 -4.52 2.26 -3.35
C LEU A 33 -3.19 2.94 -3.72
N ILE A 34 -2.30 2.24 -4.42
CA ILE A 34 -1.02 2.81 -4.88
C ILE A 34 -1.26 3.99 -5.83
N GLN A 35 -2.10 3.81 -6.86
CA GLN A 35 -2.35 4.87 -7.85
C GLN A 35 -2.96 6.12 -7.22
N ASN A 36 -3.82 5.95 -6.22
CA ASN A 36 -4.45 7.06 -5.52
C ASN A 36 -3.47 7.77 -4.57
N GLU A 37 -2.53 7.05 -3.93
CA GLU A 37 -1.45 7.70 -3.16
C GLU A 37 -0.48 8.49 -4.06
N LEU A 38 -0.24 8.01 -5.28
CA LEU A 38 0.58 8.72 -6.27
C LEU A 38 -0.11 9.96 -6.86
N LYS A 39 -1.42 10.11 -6.64
CA LYS A 39 -2.20 11.32 -6.98
C LYS A 39 -2.25 12.27 -5.78
N ASP A 40 -2.42 13.56 -6.03
CA ASP A 40 -2.65 14.51 -4.93
C ASP A 40 -4.01 14.22 -4.29
N ILE A 41 -4.04 13.92 -2.99
CA ILE A 41 -5.26 13.62 -2.25
C ILE A 41 -6.25 14.81 -2.19
N LYS A 42 -5.80 16.02 -2.56
CA LYS A 42 -6.67 17.19 -2.77
C LYS A 42 -7.57 17.05 -4.00
N ASP A 43 -7.30 16.09 -4.88
CA ASP A 43 -8.22 15.69 -5.93
C ASP A 43 -9.39 14.92 -5.28
N GLY A 44 -10.58 15.51 -5.34
CA GLY A 44 -11.77 15.04 -4.60
C GLY A 44 -12.18 13.60 -4.91
N ASP A 45 -11.76 13.07 -6.06
CA ASP A 45 -12.03 11.69 -6.47
C ASP A 45 -11.13 10.68 -5.74
N VAL A 46 -9.96 11.09 -5.23
CA VAL A 46 -8.97 10.19 -4.60
C VAL A 46 -9.51 9.58 -3.30
N VAL A 47 -10.05 10.41 -2.41
CA VAL A 47 -10.63 9.96 -1.13
C VAL A 47 -11.80 9.01 -1.37
N SER A 48 -12.63 9.31 -2.36
CA SER A 48 -13.78 8.47 -2.73
C SER A 48 -13.33 7.12 -3.29
N ASN A 49 -12.29 7.10 -4.13
CA ASN A 49 -11.75 5.87 -4.69
C ASN A 49 -11.10 4.97 -3.63
N ILE A 50 -10.29 5.56 -2.74
CA ILE A 50 -9.72 4.83 -1.58
C ILE A 50 -10.86 4.27 -0.74
N SER A 51 -11.88 5.08 -0.43
CA SER A 51 -13.00 4.64 0.40
C SER A 51 -13.76 3.47 -0.20
N ASN A 52 -14.15 3.58 -1.46
CA ASN A 52 -14.86 2.50 -2.16
C ASN A 52 -14.02 1.23 -2.23
N THR A 53 -12.73 1.35 -2.54
CA THR A 53 -11.81 0.20 -2.61
C THR A 53 -11.74 -0.53 -1.28
N ILE A 54 -11.54 0.20 -0.17
CA ILE A 54 -11.46 -0.37 1.17
C ILE A 54 -12.79 -1.01 1.57
N SER A 55 -13.92 -0.34 1.34
CA SER A 55 -15.25 -0.91 1.64
C SER A 55 -15.54 -2.17 0.83
N GLU A 56 -15.14 -2.22 -0.45
CA GLU A 56 -15.33 -3.40 -1.31
C GLU A 56 -14.51 -4.61 -0.83
N VAL A 57 -13.24 -4.41 -0.47
CA VAL A 57 -12.44 -5.52 0.08
C VAL A 57 -12.88 -5.89 1.49
N ALA A 58 -13.24 -4.91 2.33
CA ALA A 58 -13.72 -5.16 3.69
C ALA A 58 -15.00 -6.00 3.67
N ALA A 59 -15.93 -5.73 2.75
CA ALA A 59 -17.16 -6.50 2.57
C ALA A 59 -16.92 -7.97 2.15
N GLN A 60 -15.75 -8.28 1.59
CA GLN A 60 -15.34 -9.64 1.25
C GLN A 60 -14.61 -10.35 2.41
N THR A 61 -14.39 -9.64 3.52
CA THR A 61 -13.73 -10.15 4.72
C THR A 61 -14.66 -10.07 5.92
N ASN A 62 -14.26 -10.64 7.07
CA ASN A 62 -15.02 -10.58 8.31
C ASN A 62 -14.50 -9.47 9.25
N ILE A 63 -14.05 -8.35 8.69
CA ILE A 63 -13.46 -7.24 9.43
C ILE A 63 -14.55 -6.29 9.89
N ASP A 64 -14.44 -5.79 11.13
CA ASP A 64 -15.44 -4.92 11.72
C ASP A 64 -15.38 -3.48 11.17
N SER A 65 -16.49 -2.76 11.35
CA SER A 65 -16.62 -1.38 10.88
C SER A 65 -15.68 -0.38 11.57
N GLU A 66 -15.09 -0.72 12.73
CA GLU A 66 -14.13 0.14 13.41
C GLU A 66 -12.78 0.07 12.71
N SER A 67 -12.35 -1.14 12.34
CA SER A 67 -11.13 -1.40 11.59
C SER A 67 -11.20 -0.79 10.18
N GLU A 68 -12.34 -0.91 9.49
CA GLU A 68 -12.56 -0.22 8.21
C GLU A 68 -12.38 1.30 8.35
N LYS A 69 -13.05 1.93 9.32
CA LYS A 69 -12.94 3.38 9.57
C LYS A 69 -11.53 3.79 9.96
N ASN A 70 -10.82 2.95 10.71
CA ASN A 70 -9.44 3.19 11.10
C ASN A 70 -8.54 3.24 9.87
N ILE A 71 -8.62 2.25 8.98
CA ILE A 71 -7.87 2.24 7.72
C ILE A 71 -8.17 3.49 6.90
N LEU A 72 -9.45 3.83 6.72
CA LEU A 72 -9.87 4.99 5.95
C LEU A 72 -9.29 6.28 6.51
N TYR A 73 -9.46 6.51 7.82
CA TYR A 73 -8.93 7.70 8.48
C TYR A 73 -7.43 7.86 8.24
N TRP A 74 -6.64 6.79 8.45
CA TRP A 74 -5.20 6.86 8.30
C TRP A 74 -4.76 7.01 6.84
N LEU A 75 -5.52 6.48 5.89
CA LEU A 75 -5.24 6.62 4.44
C LEU A 75 -5.80 7.91 3.82
N THR A 76 -6.64 8.70 4.50
CA THR A 76 -7.23 9.92 3.90
C THR A 76 -6.95 11.21 4.68
N GLU A 77 -6.90 11.15 6.00
CA GLU A 77 -6.85 12.34 6.87
C GLU A 77 -5.45 12.69 7.38
N THR A 78 -4.43 11.92 7.00
CA THR A 78 -3.07 12.06 7.56
C THR A 78 -2.06 12.57 6.55
N SER A 79 -0.85 12.90 7.01
CA SER A 79 0.20 13.41 6.13
C SER A 79 0.64 12.36 5.12
N PRO A 80 1.12 12.78 3.93
CA PRO A 80 1.67 11.85 2.94
C PRO A 80 2.69 10.88 3.55
N ASP A 81 3.62 11.34 4.37
CA ASP A 81 4.64 10.47 5.00
C ASP A 81 4.04 9.30 5.79
N VAL A 82 2.93 9.52 6.52
CA VAL A 82 2.26 8.47 7.30
C VAL A 82 1.56 7.48 6.37
N ARG A 83 0.88 7.96 5.33
CA ARG A 83 0.21 7.09 4.34
C ARG A 83 1.20 6.27 3.54
N GLN A 84 2.29 6.88 3.09
CA GLN A 84 3.38 6.21 2.39
C GLN A 84 4.00 5.12 3.26
N MET A 85 4.24 5.40 4.54
CA MET A 85 4.72 4.40 5.49
C MET A 85 3.76 3.21 5.60
N ILE A 86 2.46 3.47 5.76
CA ILE A 86 1.43 2.42 5.87
C ILE A 86 1.44 1.56 4.59
N LEU A 87 1.40 2.17 3.41
CA LEU A 87 1.35 1.46 2.14
C LEU A 87 2.63 0.66 1.86
N VAL A 88 3.80 1.27 2.03
CA VAL A 88 5.09 0.61 1.80
C VAL A 88 5.25 -0.62 2.70
N GLN A 89 4.96 -0.47 4.00
CA GLN A 89 5.09 -1.58 4.95
C GLN A 89 4.01 -2.66 4.73
N THR A 90 2.80 -2.28 4.32
CA THR A 90 1.75 -3.23 3.94
C THR A 90 2.21 -4.09 2.76
N ILE A 91 2.71 -3.46 1.69
CA ILE A 91 3.19 -4.17 0.50
C ILE A 91 4.41 -5.04 0.81
N GLU A 92 5.34 -4.56 1.63
CA GLU A 92 6.47 -5.35 2.12
C GLU A 92 6.01 -6.64 2.83
N GLU A 93 5.02 -6.52 3.73
CA GLU A 93 4.47 -7.68 4.45
C GLU A 93 3.77 -8.65 3.49
N LEU A 94 2.94 -8.13 2.58
CA LEU A 94 2.27 -8.95 1.56
C LEU A 94 3.28 -9.69 0.66
N LEU A 95 4.41 -9.08 0.31
CA LEU A 95 5.49 -9.73 -0.43
C LEU A 95 6.22 -10.82 0.39
N SER A 96 6.14 -10.75 1.71
CA SER A 96 6.74 -11.71 2.65
C SER A 96 5.81 -12.89 2.94
N ILE A 97 4.49 -12.71 2.76
CA ILE A 97 3.48 -13.76 2.90
C ILE A 97 3.44 -14.60 1.61
N LYS A 98 3.66 -15.92 1.74
CA LYS A 98 3.83 -16.83 0.60
C LYS A 98 2.68 -16.78 -0.41
N GLN A 99 1.43 -16.79 0.06
CA GLN A 99 0.24 -16.74 -0.81
C GLN A 99 -0.06 -15.36 -1.39
N CYS A 100 0.50 -14.30 -0.80
CA CYS A 100 0.28 -12.92 -1.26
C CYS A 100 1.38 -12.44 -2.21
N ARG A 101 2.54 -13.10 -2.20
CA ARG A 101 3.73 -12.64 -2.91
C ARG A 101 3.52 -12.45 -4.41
N ASP A 102 3.08 -13.50 -5.10
CA ASP A 102 2.94 -13.45 -6.58
C ASP A 102 1.84 -12.47 -7.02
N PRO A 103 0.64 -12.45 -6.40
CA PRO A 103 -0.35 -11.43 -6.70
C PRO A 103 0.12 -10.00 -6.39
N THR A 104 0.86 -9.79 -5.31
CA THR A 104 1.40 -8.47 -4.97
C THR A 104 2.46 -8.02 -5.99
N LEU A 105 3.29 -8.94 -6.48
CA LEU A 105 4.21 -8.64 -7.59
C LEU A 105 3.45 -8.29 -8.87
N GLU A 106 2.37 -9.01 -9.18
CA GLU A 106 1.51 -8.69 -10.34
C GLU A 106 0.89 -7.29 -10.22
N ALA A 107 0.41 -6.92 -9.02
CA ALA A 107 -0.07 -5.57 -8.75
C ALA A 107 1.03 -4.51 -8.99
N LEU A 108 2.25 -4.75 -8.51
CA LEU A 108 3.39 -3.84 -8.72
C LEU A 108 3.79 -3.72 -10.18
N VAL A 109 3.69 -4.80 -10.97
CA VAL A 109 3.95 -4.79 -12.41
C VAL A 109 2.98 -3.86 -13.16
N LYS A 110 1.71 -3.82 -12.74
CA LYS A 110 0.70 -2.90 -13.30
C LYS A 110 1.04 -1.41 -13.05
N ILE A 111 1.85 -1.11 -12.04
CA ILE A 111 2.27 0.26 -11.68
C ILE A 111 3.62 0.63 -12.31
N SER A 112 4.61 -0.26 -12.23
CA SER A 112 6.03 0.09 -12.43
C SER A 112 6.68 -0.60 -13.65
N SER A 113 5.92 -1.41 -14.40
CA SER A 113 6.36 -2.34 -15.45
C SER A 113 7.08 -3.61 -14.95
N LYS A 114 7.03 -4.67 -15.75
CA LYS A 114 7.63 -5.96 -15.43
C LYS A 114 9.15 -5.89 -15.29
N ASP A 115 9.81 -5.25 -16.24
CA ASP A 115 11.28 -5.16 -16.27
C ASP A 115 11.82 -4.42 -15.03
N ASN A 116 11.12 -3.38 -14.57
CA ASN A 116 11.51 -2.65 -13.37
C ASN A 116 11.32 -3.50 -12.10
N VAL A 117 10.15 -4.15 -11.95
CA VAL A 117 9.88 -5.05 -10.81
C VAL A 117 10.91 -6.18 -10.77
N ASP A 118 11.17 -6.85 -11.89
CA ASP A 118 12.13 -7.94 -11.98
C ASP A 118 13.56 -7.47 -11.61
N THR A 119 13.96 -6.28 -12.07
CA THR A 119 15.26 -5.66 -11.75
C THR A 119 15.39 -5.36 -10.26
N VAL A 120 14.41 -4.68 -9.68
CA VAL A 120 14.42 -4.30 -8.26
C VAL A 120 14.38 -5.53 -7.35
N MET A 121 13.59 -6.55 -7.71
CA MET A 121 13.55 -7.80 -6.94
C MET A 121 14.85 -8.60 -7.04
N GLU A 122 15.57 -8.54 -8.16
CA GLU A 122 16.92 -9.09 -8.26
C GLU A 122 17.91 -8.34 -7.35
N TRP A 123 17.77 -7.02 -7.17
CA TRP A 123 18.57 -6.27 -6.20
C TRP A 123 18.29 -6.70 -4.76
N VAL A 124 17.03 -6.98 -4.40
CA VAL A 124 16.69 -7.56 -3.09
C VAL A 124 17.37 -8.92 -2.90
N LYS A 125 17.28 -9.79 -3.90
CA LYS A 125 17.90 -11.13 -3.86
C LYS A 125 19.42 -11.06 -3.70
N ARG A 126 20.06 -10.07 -4.32
CA ARG A 126 21.50 -9.79 -4.19
C ARG A 126 21.88 -9.05 -2.91
N LYS A 127 20.91 -8.75 -2.04
CA LYS A 127 21.09 -7.99 -0.80
C LYS A 127 21.65 -6.58 -1.04
N ILE A 128 21.37 -6.02 -2.22
CA ILE A 128 21.69 -4.62 -2.55
C ILE A 128 20.65 -3.71 -1.89
N LEU A 129 19.38 -4.11 -1.90
CA LEU A 129 18.28 -3.43 -1.23
C LEU A 129 17.61 -4.36 -0.21
N THR A 130 17.03 -3.78 0.84
CA THR A 130 16.01 -4.46 1.64
C THR A 130 14.68 -4.48 0.89
N LEU A 131 13.74 -5.33 1.33
CA LEU A 131 12.41 -5.41 0.71
C LEU A 131 11.65 -4.08 0.86
N ASN A 132 11.68 -3.47 2.05
CA ASN A 132 11.18 -2.11 2.27
C ASN A 132 11.72 -1.08 1.27
N GLN A 133 13.05 -1.04 1.08
CA GLN A 133 13.70 -0.12 0.13
C GLN A 133 13.25 -0.38 -1.31
N ALA A 134 13.13 -1.65 -1.69
CA ALA A 134 12.65 -2.05 -3.01
C ALA A 134 11.21 -1.60 -3.28
N VAL A 135 10.30 -1.79 -2.31
CA VAL A 135 8.92 -1.30 -2.42
C VAL A 135 8.91 0.21 -2.60
N TYR A 136 9.68 0.95 -1.80
CA TYR A 136 9.77 2.40 -1.94
C TYR A 136 10.23 2.83 -3.35
N VAL A 137 11.27 2.19 -3.91
CA VAL A 137 11.77 2.46 -5.27
C VAL A 137 10.71 2.16 -6.34
N LEU A 138 9.93 1.09 -6.16
CA LEU A 138 8.90 0.69 -7.14
C LEU A 138 7.70 1.63 -7.15
N LEU A 139 7.32 2.17 -5.99
CA LEU A 139 6.21 3.11 -5.85
C LEU A 139 6.62 4.53 -6.22
N TYR A 140 7.85 4.94 -5.88
CA TYR A 140 8.35 6.30 -6.09
C TYR A 140 9.60 6.29 -6.97
N PRO A 141 9.51 5.85 -8.25
CA PRO A 141 10.62 5.87 -9.17
C PRO A 141 10.94 7.34 -9.49
N ASP A 142 11.92 7.89 -8.78
CA ASP A 142 12.47 9.23 -8.94
C ASP A 142 11.50 10.40 -8.64
N SER A 143 11.65 10.92 -7.42
CA SER A 143 11.35 12.31 -7.04
C SER A 143 12.23 13.35 -7.75
N SER A 144 12.97 12.97 -8.80
CA SER A 144 13.70 13.91 -9.67
C SER A 144 12.78 14.78 -10.54
N LYS A 145 11.45 14.54 -10.52
CA LYS A 145 10.44 15.52 -10.98
C LYS A 145 10.10 16.60 -9.95
N GLY A 146 10.73 16.58 -8.78
CA GLY A 146 10.62 17.57 -7.71
C GLY A 146 11.67 18.69 -7.78
N ILE A 147 12.02 19.17 -8.97
CA ILE A 147 12.61 20.50 -9.17
C ILE A 147 12.01 21.05 -10.48
N LEU A 148 10.98 21.89 -10.37
CA LEU A 148 10.67 22.92 -11.35
C LEU A 148 11.45 24.18 -10.98
#